data_AF-A0A0W8F0H9-F1
#
_entry.id   AF-A0A0W8F0H9-F1
#
_cell.length_a   1.000
_cell.length_b   1.000
_cell.length_c   1.000
_cell.angle_alpha   90.00
_cell.angle_beta   90.00
_cell.angle_gamma   90.00
#
_symmetry.space_group_name_H-M   'P 1'
#
loop_
_entity.id
_entity.type
_entity.pdbx_description
1 polymer ?
#
loop_
_entity_poly.entity_id
_entity_poly.type
_entity_poly.pdbx_seq_one_letter_code
_entity_poly.pdbx_strand_id
1 'polypeptide(L)'
;MSDVIEAIYHVGKPLVIASDVHEMPFSVEKIRRAFNGIPYTPRQDMSVETKLELTAPFPHRNDHERDALAAALDASRSYRNKFQNLLRRVPPGYDLDDIRAGIVRGQSLEQVLSEIKGKVVRPVDEAPKVEIDAVRDERIRILDGTVKRLKAVVQELQEELQQRDHEIIRLKARITKIRSQVDKEVRRSAEIVTRDAIIASLKKRLRREERTSGKLRRRMEKLRVFDETGIDTAAVLFKLLPSLTREGIRALADELGIRVGDLLFVPRIDVWGKNAARELAASGIDGLVARMPSTARFDPQLETIFREAAVPLLSAEAAGVVMKGGMVIADRTRLDAALQVWEDGQREYEREKKARLLEDIYREYRTERGKEMKKVG
;
A
#
# COMPACT_ATOMS: atom_id res chain seq x y z
N MET A 1 17.92 25.30 -12.93
CA MET A 1 19.33 24.89 -13.16
C MET A 1 20.32 25.91 -12.59
N SER A 2 20.07 27.22 -12.72
CA SER A 2 20.84 28.27 -12.02
C SER A 2 20.96 28.01 -10.52
N ASP A 3 19.85 27.64 -9.89
CA ASP A 3 19.76 27.44 -8.42
C ASP A 3 20.59 26.22 -7.97
N VAL A 4 20.75 25.22 -8.84
CA VAL A 4 21.61 24.05 -8.57
C VAL A 4 23.08 24.43 -8.70
N ILE A 5 23.44 25.23 -9.71
CA ILE A 5 24.79 25.73 -9.88
C ILE A 5 25.18 26.63 -8.70
N GLU A 6 24.29 27.52 -8.25
CA GLU A 6 24.50 28.36 -7.07
C GLU A 6 24.65 27.55 -5.78
N ALA A 7 23.78 26.55 -5.57
CA ALA A 7 23.89 25.64 -4.41
C ALA A 7 25.23 24.88 -4.40
N ILE A 8 25.70 24.41 -5.56
CA ILE A 8 27.01 23.77 -5.68
C ILE A 8 28.13 24.77 -5.35
N TYR A 9 28.07 26.00 -5.89
CA TYR A 9 29.05 27.06 -5.59
C TYR A 9 29.19 27.35 -4.10
N HIS A 10 28.11 27.26 -3.32
CA HIS A 10 28.17 27.44 -1.86
C HIS A 10 28.94 26.32 -1.13
N VAL A 11 28.95 25.11 -1.69
CA VAL A 11 29.70 23.97 -1.14
C VAL A 11 31.15 24.00 -1.63
N GLY A 12 31.37 24.38 -2.88
CA GLY A 12 32.69 24.52 -3.48
C GLY A 12 32.68 24.49 -5.01
N LYS A 13 33.87 24.50 -5.62
CA LYS A 13 34.01 24.37 -7.08
C LYS A 13 34.32 22.91 -7.45
N PRO A 14 33.36 22.16 -8.02
CA PRO A 14 33.61 20.78 -8.43
C PRO A 14 34.61 20.72 -9.59
N LEU A 15 35.58 19.83 -9.47
CA LEU A 15 36.58 19.56 -10.52
C LEU A 15 36.11 18.50 -11.51
N VAL A 16 35.47 17.43 -11.00
CA VAL A 16 34.98 16.30 -11.78
C VAL A 16 33.47 16.25 -11.67
N ILE A 17 32.79 16.05 -12.79
CA ILE A 17 31.34 15.85 -12.85
C ILE A 17 31.07 14.50 -13.49
N ALA A 18 30.42 13.62 -12.73
CA ALA A 18 30.20 12.24 -13.10
C ALA A 18 28.74 11.98 -13.52
N SER A 19 28.55 11.04 -14.43
CA SER A 19 27.24 10.50 -14.81
C SER A 19 27.25 8.98 -14.74
N ASP A 20 26.08 8.39 -14.53
CA ASP A 20 25.85 6.94 -14.46
C ASP A 20 25.61 6.27 -15.82
N VAL A 21 25.40 7.07 -16.85
CA VAL A 21 25.20 6.67 -18.24
C VAL A 21 26.41 7.02 -19.09
N HIS A 22 26.62 6.27 -20.17
CA HIS A 22 27.76 6.41 -21.06
C HIS A 22 27.80 7.79 -21.73
N GLU A 23 26.65 8.23 -22.24
CA GLU A 23 26.46 9.58 -22.76
C GLU A 23 25.90 10.49 -21.68
N MET A 24 26.69 11.49 -21.27
CA MET A 24 26.30 12.40 -20.20
C MET A 24 25.02 13.17 -20.58
N PRO A 25 23.95 13.13 -19.75
CA PRO A 25 22.71 13.83 -20.04
C PRO A 25 22.93 15.34 -20.14
N PHE A 26 22.18 16.00 -21.02
CA PHE A 26 22.32 17.43 -21.31
C PHE A 26 22.29 18.35 -20.07
N SER A 27 21.46 18.01 -19.07
CA SER A 27 21.40 18.76 -17.81
C SER A 27 22.70 18.68 -17.02
N VAL A 28 23.32 17.50 -16.96
CA VAL A 28 24.61 17.26 -16.30
C VAL A 28 25.73 17.93 -17.10
N GLU A 29 25.65 17.86 -18.42
CA GLU A 29 26.63 18.50 -19.30
C GLU A 29 26.62 20.03 -19.18
N LYS A 30 25.46 20.65 -18.99
CA LYS A 30 25.35 22.09 -18.68
C LYS A 30 26.04 22.45 -17.38
N ILE A 31 25.83 21.67 -16.32
CA ILE A 31 26.50 21.87 -15.02
C ILE A 31 28.01 21.70 -15.20
N ARG A 32 28.44 20.66 -15.93
CA ARG A 32 29.85 20.44 -16.30
C ARG A 32 30.48 21.66 -16.96
N ARG A 33 29.82 22.22 -17.99
CA ARG A 33 30.30 23.40 -18.70
C ARG A 33 30.35 24.64 -17.80
N ALA A 34 29.38 24.81 -16.90
CA ALA A 34 29.34 25.96 -15.98
C ALA A 34 30.53 25.99 -14.99
N PHE A 35 31.02 24.83 -14.57
CA PHE A 35 32.16 24.72 -13.65
C PHE A 35 33.50 24.45 -14.35
N ASN A 36 33.51 24.39 -15.70
CA ASN A 36 34.63 23.89 -16.47
C ASN A 36 35.16 22.54 -15.95
N GLY A 37 34.23 21.67 -15.53
CA GLY A 37 34.51 20.39 -14.91
C GLY A 37 34.90 19.33 -15.95
N ILE A 38 35.66 18.33 -15.50
CA ILE A 38 36.06 17.20 -16.33
C ILE A 38 34.93 16.16 -16.32
N PRO A 39 34.46 15.70 -17.50
CA PRO A 39 33.42 14.69 -17.56
C PRO A 39 33.99 13.34 -17.10
N TYR A 40 33.21 12.62 -16.29
CA TYR A 40 33.43 11.21 -16.00
C TYR A 40 32.18 10.44 -16.39
N THR A 41 32.30 9.53 -17.35
CA THR A 41 31.23 8.61 -17.73
C THR A 41 31.76 7.18 -17.79
N PRO A 42 30.95 6.19 -17.40
CA PRO A 42 31.32 4.79 -17.54
C PRO A 42 31.39 4.38 -19.02
N ARG A 43 32.03 3.24 -19.31
CA ARG A 43 32.12 2.70 -20.68
C ARG A 43 30.77 2.21 -21.22
N GLN A 44 29.86 1.85 -20.34
CA GLN A 44 28.49 1.43 -20.62
C GLN A 44 27.60 1.93 -19.48
N ASP A 45 26.30 2.04 -19.71
CA ASP A 45 25.34 2.46 -18.68
C ASP A 45 25.41 1.54 -17.46
N MET A 46 25.47 2.13 -16.27
CA MET A 46 25.49 1.35 -15.04
C MET A 46 24.15 0.64 -14.82
N SER A 47 24.21 -0.67 -14.60
CA SER A 47 23.03 -1.47 -14.25
C SER A 47 22.45 -1.04 -12.90
N VAL A 48 21.15 -1.25 -12.70
CA VAL A 48 20.47 -0.93 -11.43
C VAL A 48 21.07 -1.71 -10.26
N GLU A 49 21.45 -2.97 -10.49
CA GLU A 49 22.09 -3.83 -9.49
C GLU A 49 23.44 -3.25 -9.05
N THR A 50 24.29 -2.86 -10.01
CA THR A 50 25.58 -2.22 -9.72
C THR A 50 25.41 -0.92 -8.93
N LYS A 51 24.38 -0.12 -9.25
CA LYS A 51 24.07 1.11 -8.51
C LYS A 51 23.69 0.80 -7.06
N LEU A 52 22.87 -0.23 -6.84
CA LEU A 52 22.46 -0.66 -5.50
C LEU A 52 23.65 -1.19 -4.69
N GLU A 53 24.51 -2.02 -5.28
CA GLU A 53 25.71 -2.53 -4.61
C GLU A 53 26.67 -1.40 -4.20
N LEU A 54 26.92 -0.44 -5.10
CA LEU A 54 27.81 0.69 -4.83
C LEU A 54 27.29 1.58 -3.71
N THR A 55 25.97 1.76 -3.65
CA THR A 55 25.31 2.68 -2.70
C THR A 55 24.83 2.02 -1.42
N ALA A 56 24.90 0.68 -1.30
CA ALA A 56 24.48 -0.08 -0.12
C ALA A 56 24.98 0.47 1.23
N PRO A 57 26.22 1.00 1.36
CA PRO A 57 26.72 1.56 2.63
C PRO A 57 26.13 2.93 2.99
N PHE A 58 25.38 3.58 2.09
CA PHE A 58 24.98 4.98 2.23
C PHE A 58 23.45 5.16 2.12
N PRO A 59 22.84 5.97 2.99
CA PRO A 59 21.41 6.26 2.89
C PRO A 59 21.12 7.17 1.69
N HIS A 60 20.08 6.84 0.93
CA HIS A 60 19.55 7.63 -0.16
C HIS A 60 18.02 7.67 -0.07
N ARG A 61 17.39 8.78 -0.49
CA ARG A 61 15.93 8.99 -0.36
C ARG A 61 15.17 8.79 -1.66
N ASN A 62 15.84 8.87 -2.79
CA ASN A 62 15.24 8.80 -4.12
C ASN A 62 16.17 8.04 -5.09
N ASP A 63 15.59 7.45 -6.13
CA ASP A 63 16.31 6.81 -7.24
C ASP A 63 17.32 7.77 -7.88
N HIS A 64 16.98 9.06 -8.01
CA HIS A 64 17.92 10.05 -8.53
C HIS A 64 19.12 10.31 -7.59
N GLU A 65 18.90 10.27 -6.27
CA GLU A 65 20.00 10.40 -5.30
C GLU A 65 20.89 9.15 -5.33
N ARG A 66 20.29 7.96 -5.45
CA ARG A 66 21.02 6.70 -5.62
C ARG A 66 21.90 6.76 -6.87
N ASP A 67 21.33 7.15 -8.00
CA ASP A 67 22.02 7.17 -9.29
C ASP A 67 23.16 8.21 -9.31
N ALA A 68 22.93 9.40 -8.75
CA ALA A 68 23.96 10.42 -8.58
C ALA A 68 25.09 9.97 -7.63
N LEU A 69 24.74 9.30 -6.53
CA LEU A 69 25.71 8.79 -5.56
C LEU A 69 26.55 7.66 -6.15
N ALA A 70 25.92 6.74 -6.90
CA ALA A 70 26.62 5.66 -7.59
C ALA A 70 27.67 6.22 -8.57
N ALA A 71 27.30 7.22 -9.38
CA ALA A 71 28.21 7.90 -10.31
C ALA A 71 29.38 8.58 -9.59
N ALA A 72 29.10 9.28 -8.48
CA ALA A 72 30.13 9.94 -7.68
C ALA A 72 31.09 8.94 -7.02
N LEU A 73 30.58 7.83 -6.48
CA LEU A 73 31.39 6.79 -5.85
C LEU A 73 32.26 6.05 -6.87
N ASP A 74 31.73 5.74 -8.05
CA ASP A 74 32.50 5.11 -9.12
C ASP A 74 33.65 6.01 -9.59
N ALA A 75 33.36 7.29 -9.85
CA ALA A 75 34.38 8.29 -10.17
C ALA A 75 35.45 8.37 -9.07
N SER A 76 35.05 8.46 -7.81
CA SER A 76 35.96 8.50 -6.66
C SER A 76 36.88 7.28 -6.61
N ARG A 77 36.35 6.07 -6.80
CA ARG A 77 37.13 4.82 -6.82
C ARG A 77 38.16 4.80 -7.96
N SER A 78 37.76 5.23 -9.15
CA SER A 78 38.64 5.29 -10.32
C SER A 78 39.83 6.24 -10.11
N TYR A 79 39.59 7.41 -9.52
CA TYR A 79 40.65 8.38 -9.22
C TYR A 79 41.45 8.05 -7.95
N ARG A 80 40.90 7.28 -7.01
CA ARG A 80 41.57 6.90 -5.75
C ARG A 80 42.92 6.23 -5.99
N ASN A 81 42.98 5.29 -6.92
CA ASN A 81 44.22 4.59 -7.27
C ASN A 81 45.27 5.55 -7.87
N LYS A 82 44.82 6.48 -8.74
CA LYS A 82 45.69 7.50 -9.34
C LYS A 82 46.26 8.45 -8.28
N PHE A 83 45.43 8.91 -7.34
CA PHE A 83 45.85 9.80 -6.27
C PHE A 83 46.71 9.12 -5.21
N GLN A 84 46.51 7.83 -4.93
CA GLN A 84 47.38 7.09 -4.00
C GLN A 84 48.80 6.93 -4.56
N ASN A 85 48.93 6.64 -5.85
CA ASN A 85 50.23 6.59 -6.52
C ASN A 85 50.90 7.97 -6.59
N LEU A 86 50.08 9.03 -6.72
CA LEU A 86 50.55 10.41 -6.72
C LEU A 86 51.16 10.83 -5.38
N LEU A 87 50.50 10.52 -4.26
CA LEU A 87 50.95 10.89 -2.92
C LEU A 87 52.36 10.38 -2.60
N ARG A 88 52.79 9.27 -3.24
CA ARG A 88 54.15 8.72 -3.08
C ARG A 88 55.23 9.46 -3.88
N ARG A 89 54.85 10.24 -4.89
CA ARG A 89 55.76 10.88 -5.87
C ARG A 89 55.87 12.40 -5.70
N VAL A 90 55.05 13.00 -4.84
CA VAL A 90 55.02 14.45 -4.61
C VAL A 90 56.01 14.83 -3.50
N PRO A 91 56.94 15.76 -3.75
CA PRO A 91 57.82 16.29 -2.70
C PRO A 91 57.03 17.03 -1.59
N PRO A 92 57.50 17.02 -0.33
CA PRO A 92 56.89 17.81 0.75
C PRO A 92 56.90 19.32 0.43
N GLY A 93 55.80 20.02 0.72
CA GLY A 93 55.70 21.49 0.58
C GLY A 93 54.83 22.02 -0.56
N TYR A 94 54.21 21.15 -1.36
CA TYR A 94 53.23 21.54 -2.39
C TYR A 94 51.80 21.31 -1.94
N ASP A 95 50.87 22.17 -2.40
CA ASP A 95 49.44 21.94 -2.21
C ASP A 95 49.00 20.70 -3.02
N LEU A 96 48.55 19.68 -2.30
CA LEU A 96 48.12 18.41 -2.88
C LEU A 96 46.88 18.58 -3.76
N ASP A 97 46.03 19.55 -3.47
CA ASP A 97 44.78 19.74 -4.20
C ASP A 97 45.00 20.41 -5.56
N ASP A 98 45.98 21.34 -5.67
CA ASP A 98 46.41 21.91 -6.94
C ASP A 98 47.07 20.85 -7.85
N ILE A 99 47.92 19.98 -7.26
CA ILE A 99 48.55 18.89 -8.00
C ILE A 99 47.51 17.88 -8.48
N ARG A 100 46.55 17.52 -7.63
CA ARG A 100 45.42 16.66 -8.01
C ARG A 100 44.61 17.29 -9.14
N ALA A 101 44.34 18.59 -9.06
CA ALA A 101 43.58 19.31 -10.09
C ALA A 101 44.26 19.26 -11.46
N GLY A 102 45.58 19.49 -11.51
CA GLY A 102 46.35 19.43 -12.76
C GLY A 102 46.35 18.03 -13.39
N ILE A 103 46.46 16.98 -12.58
CA ILE A 103 46.49 15.60 -13.08
C ILE A 103 45.13 15.14 -13.60
N VAL A 104 44.05 15.51 -12.92
CA VAL A 104 42.71 15.20 -13.43
C VAL A 104 42.46 15.93 -14.76
N ARG A 105 43.01 17.14 -14.94
CA ARG A 105 43.01 17.87 -16.22
C ARG A 105 43.92 17.27 -17.30
N GLY A 106 44.70 16.23 -16.97
CA GLY A 106 45.57 15.52 -17.92
C GLY A 106 47.00 16.06 -18.01
N GLN A 107 47.41 16.96 -17.12
CA GLN A 107 48.80 17.43 -17.06
C GLN A 107 49.71 16.38 -16.40
N SER A 108 50.97 16.30 -16.83
CA SER A 108 51.96 15.45 -16.17
C SER A 108 52.40 16.06 -14.83
N LEU A 109 52.86 15.23 -13.89
CA LEU A 109 53.35 15.70 -12.58
C LEU A 109 54.45 16.76 -12.73
N GLU A 110 55.33 16.62 -13.71
CA GLU A 110 56.41 17.57 -13.99
C GLU A 110 55.87 18.93 -14.48
N GLN A 111 54.85 18.93 -15.34
CA GLN A 111 54.22 20.15 -15.83
C GLN A 111 53.56 20.93 -14.69
N VAL A 112 52.80 20.25 -13.83
CA VAL A 112 52.12 20.91 -12.70
C VAL A 112 53.12 21.50 -11.70
N LEU A 113 54.21 20.78 -11.40
CA LEU A 113 55.28 21.28 -10.54
C LEU A 113 56.01 22.48 -11.15
N SER A 114 56.13 22.55 -12.49
CA SER A 114 56.74 23.68 -13.20
C SER A 114 55.83 24.91 -13.25
N GLU A 115 54.52 24.74 -13.42
CA GLU A 115 53.54 25.84 -13.41
C GLU A 115 53.45 26.48 -12.01
N ILE A 116 53.50 25.68 -10.94
CA ILE A 116 53.52 26.18 -9.57
C ILE A 116 54.83 26.94 -9.27
N LYS A 117 55.96 26.52 -9.85
CA LYS A 117 57.26 27.21 -9.73
C LYS A 117 57.43 28.42 -10.66
N GLY A 118 56.65 28.51 -11.73
CA GLY A 118 56.92 29.37 -12.89
C GLY A 118 55.99 30.58 -13.04
N LYS A 119 55.91 31.47 -12.04
CA LYS A 119 55.54 32.89 -12.26
C LYS A 119 56.81 33.74 -12.23
N VAL A 120 57.64 33.63 -13.26
CA VAL A 120 58.69 34.61 -13.53
C VAL A 120 58.13 35.57 -14.58
N VAL A 121 57.74 36.76 -14.13
CA VAL A 121 57.40 37.89 -14.99
C VAL A 121 58.66 38.23 -15.80
N ARG A 122 58.61 38.07 -17.13
CA ARG A 122 59.62 38.65 -18.02
C ARG A 122 59.45 40.18 -18.02
N PRO A 123 60.51 40.99 -17.84
CA PRO A 123 60.45 42.41 -18.11
C PRO A 123 60.25 42.65 -19.61
N VAL A 124 59.46 43.65 -19.95
CA VAL A 124 59.25 44.16 -21.31
C VAL A 124 60.41 45.08 -21.65
N ASP A 125 61.09 44.83 -22.77
CA ASP A 125 62.12 45.72 -23.34
C ASP A 125 61.50 47.06 -23.78
N GLU A 126 62.17 48.17 -23.46
CA GLU A 126 61.80 49.52 -23.89
C GLU A 126 61.98 49.70 -25.40
N ALA A 127 60.96 50.25 -26.07
CA ALA A 127 61.01 50.61 -27.49
C ALA A 127 61.67 52.00 -27.70
N PRO A 128 62.41 52.22 -28.81
CA PRO A 128 63.06 53.49 -29.09
C PRO A 128 62.07 54.56 -29.60
N LYS A 129 62.36 55.83 -29.29
CA LYS A 129 61.59 57.02 -29.71
C LYS A 129 61.78 57.31 -31.20
N VAL A 130 60.67 57.54 -31.91
CA VAL A 130 60.63 57.96 -33.33
C VAL A 130 60.18 59.43 -33.40
N GLU A 131 60.88 60.23 -34.21
CA GLU A 131 60.58 61.64 -34.51
C GLU A 131 59.30 61.78 -35.37
N ILE A 132 58.49 62.82 -35.13
CA ILE A 132 57.13 62.99 -35.66
C ILE A 132 57.11 63.98 -36.83
N ASP A 133 56.39 63.61 -37.91
CA ASP A 133 56.18 64.36 -39.15
C ASP A 133 54.72 64.86 -39.25
N ALA A 134 54.51 66.11 -39.69
CA ALA A 134 53.27 66.89 -39.50
C ALA A 134 52.02 66.37 -40.25
N VAL A 135 52.19 65.49 -41.24
CA VAL A 135 51.07 64.87 -42.00
C VAL A 135 50.37 63.76 -41.20
N ARG A 136 51.02 63.21 -40.16
CA ARG A 136 50.41 62.22 -39.25
C ARG A 136 49.40 62.85 -38.29
N ASP A 137 49.55 64.13 -37.92
CA ASP A 137 48.74 64.78 -36.88
C ASP A 137 47.26 64.95 -37.26
N GLU A 138 46.95 65.24 -38.52
CA GLU A 138 45.55 65.40 -38.98
C GLU A 138 44.81 64.06 -38.96
N ARG A 139 45.50 62.97 -39.32
CA ARG A 139 44.95 61.62 -39.31
C ARG A 139 44.78 61.09 -37.89
N ILE A 140 45.70 61.45 -36.99
CA ILE A 140 45.61 61.17 -35.55
C ILE A 140 44.38 61.89 -34.96
N ARG A 141 44.14 63.16 -35.31
CA ARG A 141 42.94 63.90 -34.86
C ARG A 141 41.62 63.27 -35.29
N ILE A 142 41.51 62.83 -36.54
CA ILE A 142 40.28 62.18 -37.04
C ILE A 142 40.08 60.83 -36.35
N LEU A 143 41.15 60.05 -36.16
CA LEU A 143 41.07 58.80 -35.39
C LEU A 143 40.66 59.06 -33.94
N ASP A 144 41.24 60.06 -33.28
CA ASP A 144 40.89 60.42 -31.89
C ASP A 144 39.42 60.83 -31.75
N GLY A 145 38.89 61.62 -32.70
CA GLY A 145 37.47 61.96 -32.74
C GLY A 145 36.56 60.74 -32.94
N THR A 146 37.01 59.76 -33.71
CA THR A 146 36.27 58.52 -33.96
C THR A 146 36.32 57.59 -32.74
N VAL A 147 37.48 57.47 -32.10
CA VAL A 147 37.66 56.74 -30.83
C VAL A 147 36.79 57.36 -29.74
N LYS A 148 36.69 58.70 -29.67
CA LYS A 148 35.85 59.39 -28.69
C LYS A 148 34.35 59.10 -28.90
N ARG A 149 33.88 59.10 -30.15
CA ARG A 149 32.49 58.71 -30.50
C ARG A 149 32.21 57.24 -30.19
N LEU A 150 33.12 56.34 -30.55
CA LEU A 150 32.99 54.92 -30.26
C LEU A 150 32.96 54.66 -28.74
N LYS A 151 33.80 55.35 -27.96
CA LYS A 151 33.77 55.27 -26.49
C LYS A 151 32.43 55.73 -25.90
N ALA A 152 31.84 56.81 -26.44
CA ALA A 152 30.53 57.28 -26.01
C ALA A 152 29.41 56.25 -26.31
N VAL A 153 29.41 55.66 -27.51
CA VAL A 153 28.46 54.61 -27.89
C VAL A 153 28.64 53.35 -27.04
N VAL A 154 29.89 52.94 -26.76
CA VAL A 154 30.16 51.81 -25.87
C VAL A 154 29.63 52.07 -24.46
N GLN A 155 29.75 53.30 -23.95
CA GLN A 155 29.23 53.66 -22.65
C GLN A 155 27.69 53.63 -22.62
N GLU A 156 27.01 54.18 -23.64
CA GLU A 156 25.55 54.13 -23.76
C GLU A 156 25.03 52.69 -23.84
N LEU A 157 25.67 51.85 -24.65
CA LEU A 157 25.33 50.42 -24.74
C LEU A 157 25.58 49.67 -23.42
N GLN A 158 26.63 50.04 -22.67
CA GLN A 158 26.89 49.47 -21.35
C GLN A 158 25.82 49.88 -20.34
N GLU A 159 25.36 51.12 -20.37
CA GLU A 159 24.27 51.61 -19.52
C GLU A 159 22.94 50.91 -19.87
N GLU A 160 22.62 50.73 -21.14
CA GLU A 160 21.42 49.99 -21.58
C GLU A 160 21.48 48.51 -21.14
N LEU A 161 22.64 47.86 -21.29
CA LEU A 161 22.87 46.50 -20.81
C LEU A 161 22.61 46.39 -19.30
N GLN A 162 23.15 47.33 -18.51
CA GLN A 162 22.91 47.35 -17.07
C GLN A 162 21.42 47.52 -16.75
N GLN A 163 20.71 48.41 -17.42
CA GLN A 163 19.27 48.59 -17.20
C GLN A 163 18.48 47.31 -17.50
N ARG A 164 18.79 46.64 -18.61
CA ARG A 164 18.17 45.37 -18.98
C ARG A 164 18.51 44.25 -18.01
N ASP A 165 19.74 44.17 -17.52
CA ASP A 165 20.12 43.19 -16.50
C ASP A 165 19.34 43.39 -15.20
N HIS A 166 19.15 44.64 -14.77
CA HIS A 166 18.31 44.97 -13.61
C HIS A 166 16.84 44.59 -13.84
N GLU A 167 16.32 44.78 -15.05
CA GLU A 167 14.96 44.37 -15.41
C GLU A 167 14.81 42.85 -15.42
N ILE A 168 15.79 42.13 -15.98
CA ILE A 168 15.84 40.67 -15.96
C ILE A 168 15.83 40.14 -14.52
N ILE A 169 16.62 40.74 -13.63
CA ILE A 169 16.64 40.37 -12.21
C ILE A 169 15.27 40.60 -11.56
N ARG A 170 14.64 41.76 -11.80
CA ARG A 170 13.30 42.07 -11.27
C ARG A 170 12.23 41.09 -11.79
N LEU A 171 12.23 40.78 -13.09
CA LEU A 171 11.29 39.85 -13.69
C LEU A 171 11.51 38.42 -13.17
N LYS A 172 12.77 37.97 -13.06
CA LYS A 172 13.10 36.67 -12.46
C LYS A 172 12.60 36.56 -11.02
N ALA A 173 12.80 37.59 -10.20
CA ALA A 173 12.31 37.64 -8.82
C ALA A 173 10.77 37.60 -8.75
N ARG A 174 10.09 38.24 -9.71
CA ARG A 174 8.62 38.19 -9.79
C ARG A 174 8.12 36.80 -10.20
N ILE A 175 8.80 36.14 -11.15
CA ILE A 175 8.48 34.77 -11.57
C ILE A 175 8.66 33.79 -10.41
N THR A 176 9.76 33.86 -9.65
CA THR A 176 9.96 32.98 -8.50
C THR A 176 8.92 33.20 -7.41
N LYS A 177 8.52 34.45 -7.15
CA LYS A 177 7.43 34.76 -6.22
C LYS A 177 6.09 34.15 -6.65
N ILE A 178 5.73 34.30 -7.93
CA ILE A 178 4.49 33.73 -8.48
C ILE A 178 4.53 32.20 -8.41
N ARG A 179 5.65 31.58 -8.83
CA ARG A 179 5.82 30.12 -8.74
C ARG A 179 5.67 29.60 -7.31
N SER A 180 6.30 30.27 -6.34
CA SER A 180 6.17 29.89 -4.93
C SER A 180 4.72 30.00 -4.42
N GLN A 181 3.95 30.99 -4.88
CA GLN A 181 2.53 31.11 -4.52
C GLN A 181 1.70 29.99 -5.15
N VAL A 182 1.88 29.71 -6.44
CA VAL A 182 1.20 28.60 -7.13
C VAL A 182 1.54 27.26 -6.48
N ASP A 183 2.80 27.00 -6.16
CA ASP A 183 3.21 25.77 -5.49
C ASP A 183 2.57 25.61 -4.11
N LYS A 184 2.42 26.71 -3.35
CA LYS A 184 1.71 26.71 -2.06
C LYS A 184 0.23 26.41 -2.25
N GLU A 185 -0.41 26.99 -3.26
CA GLU A 185 -1.82 26.71 -3.57
C GLU A 185 -2.05 25.27 -4.01
N VAL A 186 -1.18 24.73 -4.86
CA VAL A 186 -1.24 23.32 -5.30
C VAL A 186 -1.03 22.37 -4.12
N ARG A 187 -0.07 22.65 -3.23
CA ARG A 187 0.11 21.85 -2.00
C ARG A 187 -1.12 21.91 -1.11
N ARG A 188 -1.71 23.10 -0.95
CA ARG A 188 -2.92 23.29 -0.14
C ARG A 188 -4.12 22.56 -0.73
N SER A 189 -4.32 22.62 -2.04
CA SER A 189 -5.43 21.92 -2.71
C SER A 189 -5.25 20.40 -2.63
N ALA A 190 -4.03 19.89 -2.82
CA ALA A 190 -3.73 18.47 -2.62
C ALA A 190 -4.02 18.03 -1.18
N GLU A 191 -3.61 18.83 -0.19
CA GLU A 191 -3.91 18.56 1.22
C GLU A 191 -5.41 18.54 1.49
N ILE A 192 -6.18 19.48 0.95
CA ILE A 192 -7.64 19.49 1.07
C ILE A 192 -8.25 18.22 0.48
N VAL A 193 -7.84 17.82 -0.73
CA VAL A 193 -8.35 16.59 -1.37
C VAL A 193 -8.05 15.35 -0.51
N THR A 194 -6.84 15.24 0.05
CA THR A 194 -6.50 14.12 0.95
C THR A 194 -7.35 14.13 2.23
N ARG A 195 -7.57 15.32 2.82
CA ARG A 195 -8.42 15.47 4.01
C ARG A 195 -9.87 15.12 3.72
N ASP A 196 -10.40 15.53 2.57
CA ASP A 196 -11.77 15.23 2.16
C ASP A 196 -11.99 13.73 1.95
N ALA A 197 -11.01 13.03 1.36
CA ALA A 197 -11.04 11.58 1.22
C ALA A 197 -11.06 10.88 2.60
N ILE A 198 -10.25 11.36 3.55
CA ILE A 198 -10.24 10.86 4.92
C ILE A 198 -11.59 11.10 5.59
N ILE A 199 -12.14 12.32 5.51
CA ILE A 199 -13.45 12.68 6.07
C ILE A 199 -14.56 11.78 5.50
N ALA A 200 -14.58 11.55 4.19
CA ALA A 200 -15.55 10.68 3.55
C ALA A 200 -15.47 9.23 4.07
N SER A 201 -14.25 8.71 4.24
CA SER A 201 -14.03 7.37 4.79
C SER A 201 -14.48 7.26 6.26
N LEU A 202 -14.18 8.26 7.09
CA LEU A 202 -14.57 8.33 8.49
C LEU A 202 -16.10 8.42 8.63
N LYS A 203 -16.76 9.26 7.83
CA LYS A 203 -18.24 9.34 7.78
C LYS A 203 -18.87 8.00 7.42
N LYS A 204 -18.31 7.26 6.47
CA LYS A 204 -18.81 5.93 6.08
C LYS A 204 -18.66 4.92 7.23
N ARG A 205 -17.54 4.96 7.95
CA ARG A 205 -17.29 4.10 9.11
C ARG A 205 -18.24 4.43 10.26
N LEU A 206 -18.42 5.71 10.57
CA LEU A 206 -19.37 6.17 11.60
C LEU A 206 -20.78 5.66 11.33
N ARG A 207 -21.29 5.83 10.09
CA ARG A 207 -22.61 5.32 9.71
C ARG A 207 -22.76 3.80 9.85
N ARG A 208 -21.67 3.03 9.65
CA ARG A 208 -21.70 1.58 9.86
C ARG A 208 -21.80 1.27 11.35
N GLU A 209 -21.01 1.95 12.16
CA GLU A 209 -20.99 1.79 13.62
C GLU A 209 -22.33 2.20 14.26
N GLU A 210 -22.94 3.29 13.79
CA GLU A 210 -24.27 3.69 14.25
C GLU A 210 -25.34 2.64 13.92
N ARG A 211 -25.25 2.00 12.75
CA ARG A 211 -26.16 0.91 12.36
C ARG A 211 -25.95 -0.33 13.22
N THR A 212 -24.71 -0.73 13.50
CA THR A 212 -24.41 -1.89 14.36
C THR A 212 -24.87 -1.62 15.79
N SER A 213 -24.55 -0.44 16.32
CA SER A 213 -24.97 -0.02 17.66
C SER A 213 -26.50 0.06 17.77
N GLY A 214 -27.19 0.57 16.75
CA GLY A 214 -28.65 0.57 16.69
C GLY A 214 -29.26 -0.84 16.67
N LYS A 215 -28.66 -1.79 15.93
CA LYS A 215 -29.08 -3.19 15.94
C LYS A 215 -28.86 -3.83 17.32
N LEU A 216 -27.71 -3.60 17.94
CA LEU A 216 -27.38 -4.11 19.26
C LEU A 216 -28.32 -3.57 20.34
N ARG A 217 -28.63 -2.26 20.31
CA ARG A 217 -29.60 -1.66 21.23
C ARG A 217 -30.97 -2.32 21.14
N ARG A 218 -31.49 -2.52 19.91
CA ARG A 218 -32.77 -3.21 19.70
C ARG A 218 -32.73 -4.66 20.21
N ARG A 219 -31.61 -5.36 20.03
CA ARG A 219 -31.42 -6.72 20.59
C ARG A 219 -31.43 -6.70 22.11
N MET A 220 -30.74 -5.75 22.75
CA MET A 220 -30.75 -5.63 24.21
C MET A 220 -32.12 -5.26 24.77
N GLU A 221 -32.88 -4.41 24.09
CA GLU A 221 -34.23 -4.03 24.49
C GLU A 221 -35.18 -5.26 24.45
N LYS A 222 -35.13 -6.06 23.38
CA LYS A 222 -35.87 -7.32 23.29
C LYS A 222 -35.46 -8.31 24.39
N LEU A 223 -34.16 -8.38 24.74
CA LEU A 223 -33.66 -9.23 25.83
C LEU A 223 -34.04 -8.71 27.23
N ARG A 224 -34.18 -7.41 27.42
CA ARG A 224 -34.65 -6.85 28.70
C ARG A 224 -36.13 -7.13 28.93
N VAL A 225 -36.96 -6.94 27.91
CA VAL A 225 -38.39 -7.32 27.96
C VAL A 225 -38.53 -8.82 28.26
N PHE A 226 -37.59 -9.63 27.77
CA PHE A 226 -37.49 -11.07 28.02
C PHE A 226 -37.17 -11.41 29.49
N ASP A 227 -36.23 -10.69 30.13
CA ASP A 227 -35.90 -10.91 31.54
C ASP A 227 -36.98 -10.37 32.49
N GLU A 228 -37.62 -9.25 32.15
CA GLU A 228 -38.65 -8.60 32.98
C GLU A 228 -39.99 -9.36 33.02
N THR A 229 -40.24 -10.29 32.09
CA THR A 229 -41.50 -11.05 32.04
C THR A 229 -41.55 -12.27 32.97
N GLY A 230 -40.52 -12.50 33.80
CA GLY A 230 -40.60 -13.40 34.96
C GLY A 230 -41.22 -14.76 34.65
N ILE A 231 -40.52 -15.58 33.88
CA ILE A 231 -40.98 -16.95 33.58
C ILE A 231 -40.89 -17.77 34.86
N ASP A 232 -42.03 -18.29 35.31
CA ASP A 232 -42.12 -19.30 36.38
C ASP A 232 -41.13 -20.44 36.09
N THR A 233 -40.34 -20.83 37.09
CA THR A 233 -39.28 -21.87 36.99
C THR A 233 -39.75 -23.25 36.51
N ALA A 234 -41.06 -23.45 36.33
CA ALA A 234 -41.69 -24.68 35.84
C ALA A 234 -41.96 -24.71 34.32
N ALA A 235 -41.76 -23.61 33.60
CA ALA A 235 -42.11 -23.47 32.18
C ALA A 235 -40.86 -23.46 31.29
N VAL A 236 -40.82 -24.34 30.28
CA VAL A 236 -39.73 -24.39 29.29
C VAL A 236 -40.06 -23.51 28.10
N LEU A 237 -39.12 -22.66 27.70
CA LEU A 237 -39.29 -21.71 26.62
C LEU A 237 -38.82 -22.28 25.28
N PHE A 238 -39.58 -21.99 24.22
CA PHE A 238 -39.22 -22.27 22.84
C PHE A 238 -38.94 -20.97 22.09
N LYS A 239 -37.93 -21.00 21.21
CA LYS A 239 -37.73 -19.93 20.22
C LYS A 239 -38.71 -20.13 19.06
N LEU A 240 -39.39 -19.06 18.68
CA LEU A 240 -40.36 -19.07 17.59
C LEU A 240 -39.63 -19.10 16.24
N LEU A 241 -39.76 -20.19 15.50
CA LEU A 241 -39.31 -20.32 14.12
C LEU A 241 -40.50 -20.09 13.17
N PRO A 242 -40.54 -18.98 12.39
CA PRO A 242 -41.70 -18.64 11.57
C PRO A 242 -42.05 -19.69 10.51
N SER A 243 -41.04 -20.30 9.89
CA SER A 243 -41.19 -21.39 8.93
C SER A 243 -39.91 -22.22 8.87
N LEU A 244 -40.04 -23.51 8.53
CA LEU A 244 -38.89 -24.42 8.35
C LEU A 244 -38.26 -24.26 6.95
N THR A 245 -38.00 -23.01 6.58
CA THR A 245 -37.36 -22.62 5.32
C THR A 245 -36.01 -21.96 5.59
N ARG A 246 -35.16 -21.84 4.56
CA ARG A 246 -33.87 -21.14 4.68
C ARG A 246 -34.05 -19.68 5.12
N GLU A 247 -35.11 -19.02 4.67
CA GLU A 247 -35.42 -17.65 5.05
C GLU A 247 -35.89 -17.57 6.52
N GLY A 248 -36.75 -18.49 6.95
CA GLY A 248 -37.22 -18.57 8.33
C GLY A 248 -36.10 -18.82 9.33
N ILE A 249 -35.17 -19.73 9.01
CA ILE A 249 -34.00 -20.02 9.86
C ILE A 249 -33.06 -18.81 9.93
N ARG A 250 -32.79 -18.14 8.79
CA ARG A 250 -31.98 -16.92 8.78
C ARG A 250 -32.60 -15.79 9.58
N ALA A 251 -33.91 -15.59 9.44
CA ALA A 251 -34.63 -14.58 10.22
C ALA A 251 -34.47 -14.85 11.73
N LEU A 252 -34.65 -16.10 12.16
CA LEU A 252 -34.43 -16.47 13.57
C LEU A 252 -32.97 -16.27 14.01
N ALA A 253 -32.01 -16.69 13.19
CA ALA A 253 -30.59 -16.53 13.48
C ALA A 253 -30.17 -15.05 13.58
N ASP A 254 -30.75 -14.19 12.75
CA ASP A 254 -30.49 -12.74 12.77
C ASP A 254 -31.14 -12.03 13.96
N GLU A 255 -32.32 -12.48 14.39
CA GLU A 255 -33.06 -11.86 15.49
C GLU A 255 -32.56 -12.31 16.87
N LEU A 256 -32.49 -13.62 17.10
CA LEU A 256 -32.22 -14.21 18.43
C LEU A 256 -30.95 -15.08 18.44
N GLY A 257 -30.51 -15.56 17.29
CA GLY A 257 -29.43 -16.54 17.18
C GLY A 257 -29.88 -17.96 17.57
N ILE A 258 -29.30 -18.96 16.92
CA ILE A 258 -29.52 -20.39 17.21
C ILE A 258 -28.24 -20.91 17.87
N ARG A 259 -28.38 -21.50 19.05
CA ARG A 259 -27.34 -22.09 19.85
C ARG A 259 -27.61 -23.58 20.04
N VAL A 260 -26.56 -24.31 20.34
CA VAL A 260 -26.66 -25.71 20.79
C VAL A 260 -27.47 -25.74 22.08
N GLY A 261 -28.45 -26.65 22.17
CA GLY A 261 -29.35 -26.73 23.33
C GLY A 261 -30.67 -25.96 23.19
N ASP A 262 -30.91 -25.26 22.07
CA ASP A 262 -32.15 -24.52 21.89
C ASP A 262 -33.33 -25.44 21.53
N LEU A 263 -34.49 -25.18 22.12
CA LEU A 263 -35.76 -25.76 21.72
C LEU A 263 -36.52 -24.80 20.79
N LEU A 264 -36.95 -25.30 19.63
CA LEU A 264 -37.58 -24.48 18.60
C LEU A 264 -39.06 -24.85 18.42
N PHE A 265 -39.90 -23.85 18.16
CA PHE A 265 -41.31 -24.04 17.85
C PHE A 265 -41.68 -23.48 16.48
N VAL A 266 -42.34 -24.29 15.66
CA VAL A 266 -42.85 -23.92 14.33
C VAL A 266 -44.39 -23.87 14.36
N PRO A 267 -45.01 -22.70 14.12
CA PRO A 267 -46.47 -22.56 14.12
C PRO A 267 -47.19 -23.32 13.01
N ARG A 268 -46.52 -23.51 11.85
CA ARG A 268 -47.04 -24.20 10.67
C ARG A 268 -45.89 -24.87 9.93
N ILE A 269 -46.02 -26.16 9.66
CA ILE A 269 -44.97 -26.96 8.99
C ILE A 269 -45.33 -27.39 7.56
N ASP A 270 -46.40 -26.80 7.01
CA ASP A 270 -46.92 -27.12 5.67
C ASP A 270 -45.85 -26.99 4.56
N VAL A 271 -44.90 -26.06 4.73
CA VAL A 271 -43.81 -25.82 3.79
C VAL A 271 -42.47 -25.90 4.52
N TRP A 272 -41.64 -26.86 4.12
CA TRP A 272 -40.30 -27.05 4.66
C TRP A 272 -39.27 -27.31 3.55
N GLY A 273 -38.03 -26.85 3.76
CA GLY A 273 -36.94 -27.05 2.81
C GLY A 273 -36.01 -28.17 3.24
N LYS A 274 -35.75 -29.16 2.37
CA LYS A 274 -34.86 -30.30 2.68
C LYS A 274 -33.48 -29.90 3.21
N ASN A 275 -32.83 -28.94 2.56
CA ASN A 275 -31.52 -28.45 3.00
C ASN A 275 -31.62 -27.60 4.27
N ALA A 276 -32.71 -26.84 4.43
CA ALA A 276 -32.95 -26.01 5.60
C ALA A 276 -33.17 -26.87 6.86
N ALA A 277 -33.95 -27.94 6.74
CA ALA A 277 -34.16 -28.93 7.79
C ALA A 277 -32.85 -29.63 8.20
N ARG A 278 -32.02 -30.04 7.24
CA ARG A 278 -30.72 -30.66 7.52
C ARG A 278 -29.75 -29.68 8.22
N GLU A 279 -29.71 -28.44 7.75
CA GLU A 279 -28.87 -27.37 8.33
C GLU A 279 -29.30 -27.09 9.78
N LEU A 280 -30.60 -27.05 10.05
CA LEU A 280 -31.14 -26.88 11.39
C LEU A 280 -30.84 -28.08 12.29
N ALA A 281 -31.04 -29.30 11.80
CA ALA A 281 -30.78 -30.52 12.56
C ALA A 281 -29.27 -30.66 12.90
N ALA A 282 -28.39 -30.25 11.98
CA ALA A 282 -26.94 -30.22 12.22
C ALA A 282 -26.49 -29.12 13.19
N SER A 283 -27.34 -28.13 13.50
CA SER A 283 -26.99 -27.03 14.41
C SER A 283 -26.97 -27.41 15.90
N GLY A 284 -27.39 -28.64 16.24
CA GLY A 284 -27.35 -29.17 17.62
C GLY A 284 -28.47 -28.64 18.52
N ILE A 285 -29.65 -28.41 17.95
CA ILE A 285 -30.85 -28.06 18.72
C ILE A 285 -31.34 -29.26 19.54
N ASP A 286 -31.92 -28.99 20.72
CA ASP A 286 -32.42 -30.05 21.62
C ASP A 286 -33.78 -30.61 21.16
N GLY A 287 -34.46 -29.93 20.24
CA GLY A 287 -35.71 -30.41 19.69
C GLY A 287 -36.47 -29.38 18.88
N LEU A 288 -37.28 -29.90 17.95
CA LEU A 288 -38.21 -29.12 17.14
C LEU A 288 -39.65 -29.53 17.45
N VAL A 289 -40.45 -28.58 17.88
CA VAL A 289 -41.88 -28.76 18.11
C VAL A 289 -42.66 -28.06 17.01
N ALA A 290 -43.58 -28.75 16.36
CA ALA A 290 -44.42 -28.17 15.33
C ALA A 290 -45.90 -28.27 15.69
N ARG A 291 -46.64 -27.19 15.43
CA ARG A 291 -48.11 -27.27 15.46
C ARG A 291 -48.59 -27.86 14.13
N MET A 292 -49.31 -28.97 14.23
CA MET A 292 -49.93 -29.68 13.12
C MET A 292 -51.38 -30.02 13.47
N PRO A 293 -52.27 -30.18 12.48
CA PRO A 293 -53.60 -30.75 12.71
C PRO A 293 -53.50 -32.14 13.35
N SER A 294 -54.43 -32.49 14.24
CA SER A 294 -54.36 -33.74 15.03
C SER A 294 -54.39 -35.03 14.18
N THR A 295 -54.75 -34.94 12.91
CA THR A 295 -54.75 -36.05 11.93
C THR A 295 -53.52 -36.06 11.01
N ALA A 296 -52.72 -35.00 11.02
CA ALA A 296 -51.54 -34.89 10.17
C ALA A 296 -50.33 -35.60 10.81
N ARG A 297 -49.56 -36.30 9.98
CA ARG A 297 -48.24 -36.83 10.34
C ARG A 297 -47.16 -35.98 9.71
N PHE A 298 -45.95 -36.03 10.28
CA PHE A 298 -44.82 -35.39 9.64
C PHE A 298 -44.51 -36.08 8.32
N ASP A 299 -43.93 -35.32 7.40
CA ASP A 299 -43.41 -35.89 6.16
C ASP A 299 -42.33 -36.94 6.50
N PRO A 300 -42.41 -38.18 5.96
CA PRO A 300 -41.41 -39.23 6.22
C PRO A 300 -39.97 -38.79 5.92
N GLN A 301 -39.77 -37.91 4.93
CA GLN A 301 -38.44 -37.38 4.61
C GLN A 301 -37.92 -36.43 5.69
N LEU A 302 -38.80 -35.63 6.28
CA LEU A 302 -38.46 -34.74 7.38
C LEU A 302 -38.14 -35.54 8.64
N GLU A 303 -38.98 -36.53 8.98
CA GLU A 303 -38.73 -37.43 10.12
C GLU A 303 -37.38 -38.12 9.97
N THR A 304 -37.05 -38.63 8.78
CA THR A 304 -35.77 -39.29 8.53
C THR A 304 -34.60 -38.35 8.80
N ILE A 305 -34.65 -37.10 8.34
CA ILE A 305 -33.57 -36.11 8.55
C ILE A 305 -33.35 -35.85 10.05
N PHE A 306 -34.42 -35.69 10.81
CA PHE A 306 -34.35 -35.40 12.24
C PHE A 306 -33.92 -36.64 13.06
N ARG A 307 -34.40 -37.84 12.68
CA ARG A 307 -33.94 -39.11 13.27
C ARG A 307 -32.48 -39.39 12.98
N GLU A 308 -31.98 -39.10 11.78
CA GLU A 308 -30.57 -39.25 11.45
C GLU A 308 -29.67 -38.32 12.26
N ALA A 309 -30.15 -37.12 12.57
CA ALA A 309 -29.45 -36.16 13.41
C ALA A 309 -29.67 -36.38 14.92
N ALA A 310 -30.45 -37.40 15.32
CA ALA A 310 -30.87 -37.64 16.69
C ALA A 310 -31.54 -36.43 17.37
N VAL A 311 -32.29 -35.63 16.61
CA VAL A 311 -33.00 -34.45 17.10
C VAL A 311 -34.50 -34.77 17.27
N PRO A 312 -35.07 -34.58 18.47
CA PRO A 312 -36.50 -34.77 18.72
C PRO A 312 -37.40 -33.93 17.81
N LEU A 313 -38.37 -34.59 17.18
CA LEU A 313 -39.42 -33.95 16.38
C LEU A 313 -40.78 -34.27 17.00
N LEU A 314 -41.40 -33.26 17.62
CA LEU A 314 -42.61 -33.43 18.43
C LEU A 314 -43.78 -32.58 17.91
N SER A 315 -45.00 -33.03 18.16
CA SER A 315 -46.19 -32.22 17.93
C SER A 315 -46.45 -31.25 19.09
N ALA A 316 -47.02 -30.09 18.80
CA ALA A 316 -47.39 -29.10 19.81
C ALA A 316 -48.37 -29.64 20.86
N GLU A 317 -49.25 -30.57 20.46
CA GLU A 317 -50.20 -31.24 21.35
C GLU A 317 -49.50 -32.19 22.32
N ALA A 318 -48.57 -33.01 21.82
CA ALA A 318 -47.80 -33.94 22.66
C ALA A 318 -46.90 -33.19 23.66
N ALA A 319 -46.25 -32.11 23.21
CA ALA A 319 -45.38 -31.30 24.05
C ALA A 319 -46.13 -30.33 24.98
N GLY A 320 -47.46 -30.19 24.87
CA GLY A 320 -48.25 -29.29 25.73
C GLY A 320 -47.91 -27.80 25.54
N VAL A 321 -47.68 -27.36 24.31
CA VAL A 321 -47.21 -26.01 24.01
C VAL A 321 -48.36 -24.97 24.01
N VAL A 322 -48.17 -23.88 24.74
CA VAL A 322 -49.08 -22.72 24.81
C VAL A 322 -48.35 -21.45 24.37
N MET A 323 -49.03 -20.63 23.57
CA MET A 323 -48.52 -19.29 23.21
C MET A 323 -49.11 -18.24 24.16
N LYS A 324 -48.27 -17.53 24.91
CA LYS A 324 -48.67 -16.44 25.82
C LYS A 324 -47.81 -15.22 25.55
N GLY A 325 -48.44 -14.09 25.18
CA GLY A 325 -47.74 -12.82 24.97
C GLY A 325 -46.69 -12.81 23.85
N GLY A 326 -46.87 -13.63 22.80
CA GLY A 326 -45.87 -13.77 21.72
C GLY A 326 -44.71 -14.71 22.05
N MET A 327 -44.70 -15.31 23.25
CA MET A 327 -43.76 -16.35 23.65
C MET A 327 -44.40 -17.72 23.55
N VAL A 328 -43.56 -18.73 23.33
CA VAL A 328 -43.98 -20.13 23.23
C VAL A 328 -43.43 -20.87 24.45
N ILE A 329 -44.33 -21.39 25.27
CA ILE A 329 -44.01 -22.02 26.55
C ILE A 329 -44.60 -23.44 26.56
N ALA A 330 -43.88 -24.40 27.12
CA ALA A 330 -44.43 -25.72 27.45
C ALA A 330 -44.31 -26.02 28.95
N ASP A 331 -45.23 -26.85 29.42
CA ASP A 331 -45.11 -27.51 30.72
C ASP A 331 -43.97 -28.54 30.66
N ARG A 332 -43.01 -28.42 31.57
CA ARG A 332 -41.84 -29.30 31.65
C ARG A 332 -42.23 -30.78 31.74
N THR A 333 -43.26 -31.09 32.53
CA THR A 333 -43.65 -32.49 32.76
C THR A 333 -44.19 -33.17 31.50
N ARG A 334 -44.96 -32.43 30.69
CA ARG A 334 -45.49 -32.92 29.42
C ARG A 334 -44.41 -32.99 28.34
N LEU A 335 -43.52 -32.01 28.31
CA LEU A 335 -42.39 -32.02 27.39
C LEU A 335 -41.46 -33.22 27.63
N ASP A 336 -41.09 -33.47 28.88
CA ASP A 336 -40.21 -34.58 29.26
C ASP A 336 -40.85 -35.93 28.92
N ALA A 337 -42.16 -36.08 29.15
CA ALA A 337 -42.90 -37.28 28.76
C ALA A 337 -42.92 -37.48 27.23
N ALA A 338 -43.13 -36.42 26.46
CA ALA A 338 -43.10 -36.49 25.00
C ALA A 338 -41.70 -36.81 24.45
N LEU A 339 -40.65 -36.28 25.09
CA LEU A 339 -39.25 -36.60 24.76
C LEU A 339 -38.94 -38.07 25.02
N GLN A 340 -39.37 -38.64 26.15
CA GLN A 340 -39.17 -40.06 26.45
C GLN A 340 -39.84 -40.97 25.41
N VAL A 341 -41.08 -40.67 25.01
CA VAL A 341 -41.77 -41.42 23.95
C VAL A 341 -41.00 -41.38 22.62
N TRP A 342 -40.44 -40.21 22.28
CA TRP A 342 -39.64 -40.07 21.07
C TRP A 342 -38.30 -40.83 21.16
N GLU A 343 -37.62 -40.77 22.31
CA GLU A 343 -36.37 -41.51 22.57
C GLU A 343 -36.56 -43.02 22.43
N ASP A 344 -37.65 -43.57 22.95
CA ASP A 344 -37.97 -44.99 22.82
C ASP A 344 -38.18 -45.38 21.35
N GLY A 345 -38.94 -44.57 20.59
CA GLY A 345 -39.10 -44.78 19.15
C GLY A 345 -37.79 -44.60 18.36
N GLN A 346 -36.88 -43.75 18.83
CA GLN A 346 -35.56 -43.58 18.22
C GLN A 346 -34.66 -44.81 18.44
N ARG A 347 -34.71 -45.42 19.64
CA ARG A 347 -34.01 -46.69 19.92
C ARG A 347 -34.50 -47.82 19.01
N GLU A 348 -35.80 -47.89 18.75
CA GLU A 348 -36.38 -48.85 17.81
C GLU A 348 -35.89 -48.60 16.37
N TYR A 349 -35.95 -47.35 15.92
CA TYR A 349 -35.45 -46.95 14.61
C TYR A 349 -33.97 -47.32 14.40
N GLU A 350 -33.12 -47.08 15.40
CA GLU A 350 -31.72 -47.48 15.35
C GLU A 350 -31.52 -48.99 15.31
N ARG A 351 -32.34 -49.76 16.03
CA ARG A 351 -32.30 -51.23 16.00
C ARG A 351 -32.66 -51.75 14.62
N GLU A 352 -33.73 -51.24 14.00
CA GLU A 352 -34.13 -51.61 12.64
C GLU A 352 -33.06 -51.24 11.61
N LYS A 353 -32.46 -50.05 11.73
CA LYS A 353 -31.39 -49.61 10.83
C LYS A 353 -30.15 -50.49 10.96
N LYS A 354 -29.77 -50.87 12.18
CA LYS A 354 -28.68 -51.82 12.43
C LYS A 354 -28.99 -53.20 11.85
N ALA A 355 -30.22 -53.70 11.99
CA ALA A 355 -30.64 -54.98 11.43
C ALA A 355 -30.55 -54.97 9.89
N ARG A 356 -31.05 -53.92 9.23
CA ARG A 356 -30.95 -53.77 7.77
C ARG A 356 -29.50 -53.70 7.29
N LEU A 357 -28.64 -52.97 8.02
CA LEU A 357 -27.21 -52.89 7.69
C LEU A 357 -26.53 -54.27 7.75
N LEU A 358 -26.87 -55.08 8.75
CA LEU A 358 -26.35 -56.46 8.86
C LEU A 358 -26.84 -57.35 7.72
N GLU A 359 -28.10 -57.21 7.29
CA GLU A 359 -28.64 -57.92 6.13
C GLU A 359 -27.96 -57.52 4.82
N ASP A 360 -27.69 -56.22 4.64
CA ASP A 360 -26.99 -55.70 3.46
C ASP A 360 -25.54 -56.20 3.40
N ILE A 361 -24.81 -56.18 4.53
CA ILE A 361 -23.46 -56.76 4.63
C ILE A 361 -23.51 -58.27 4.31
N TYR A 362 -24.49 -58.98 4.84
CA TYR A 362 -24.65 -60.42 4.56
C TYR A 362 -24.93 -60.69 3.08
N ARG A 363 -25.75 -59.85 2.44
CA ARG A 363 -26.07 -59.93 1.01
C ARG A 363 -24.85 -59.63 0.15
N GLU A 364 -24.09 -58.59 0.49
CA GLU A 364 -22.87 -58.19 -0.20
C GLU A 364 -21.81 -59.30 -0.11
N TYR A 365 -21.58 -59.83 1.10
CA TYR A 365 -20.69 -60.97 1.33
C TYR A 365 -21.09 -62.21 0.52
N ARG A 366 -22.40 -62.50 0.43
CA ARG A 366 -22.92 -63.62 -0.39
C ARG A 366 -22.69 -63.40 -1.89
N THR A 367 -22.85 -62.18 -2.40
CA THR A 367 -22.56 -61.86 -3.81
C THR A 367 -21.07 -61.86 -4.14
N GLU A 368 -20.19 -61.45 -3.23
CA GLU A 368 -18.75 -61.49 -3.45
C GLU A 368 -18.23 -62.93 -3.48
N ARG A 369 -18.63 -63.79 -2.53
CA ARG A 369 -18.28 -65.22 -2.56
C ARG A 369 -18.82 -65.93 -3.81
N GLY A 370 -20.03 -65.58 -4.26
CA GLY A 370 -20.60 -66.13 -5.49
C GLY A 370 -19.82 -65.72 -6.75
N LYS A 371 -19.16 -64.56 -6.75
CA LYS A 371 -18.29 -64.10 -7.83
C LYS A 371 -16.91 -64.76 -7.78
N GLU A 372 -16.37 -65.00 -6.58
CA GLU A 372 -15.10 -65.73 -6.40
C GLU A 372 -15.22 -67.19 -6.85
N MET A 373 -16.32 -67.87 -6.52
CA MET A 373 -16.54 -69.26 -6.95
C MET A 373 -16.73 -69.41 -8.47
N LYS A 374 -17.20 -68.38 -9.17
CA LYS A 374 -17.30 -68.36 -10.64
C LYS A 374 -16.00 -68.02 -11.38
N LYS A 375 -14.95 -67.59 -10.68
CA LYS A 375 -13.63 -67.33 -11.26
C LYS A 375 -12.68 -68.52 -11.17
N VAL A 376 -13.02 -69.55 -10.38
CA VAL A 376 -12.17 -70.70 -10.08
C VAL A 376 -12.66 -72.01 -10.74
N GLY A 377 -13.83 -71.98 -11.39
CA GLY A 377 -14.31 -73.04 -12.28
C GLY A 377 -14.39 -72.52 -13.71
#